data_AF-A0A7X9C033-F1
#
_entry.id   AF-A0A7X9C033-F1
#
_cell.length_a   1.000
_cell.length_b   1.000
_cell.length_c   1.000
_cell.angle_alpha   90.00
_cell.angle_beta   90.00
_cell.angle_gamma   90.00
#
_symmetry.space_group_name_H-M   'P 1'
#
loop_
_entity.id
_entity.type
_entity.pdbx_description
1 polymer ?
#
loop_
_entity_poly.entity_id
_entity_poly.type
_entity_poly.pdbx_seq_one_letter_code
_entity_poly.pdbx_strand_id
1 'polypeptide(L)'
;MIQYLLKHHGLEVGKVVQLDYFTQHSDLAAALAGGDVAIGLLPQPHVTTAMLKNPDLKIALDLTKEWEQVAPQGGQLPMGCLVVQKEFAENNQEALNTFLAEYKESVSFVNKNVEQAAELMEQYGILPKAQIAQKALPYCNIVFIDAQTGKTDLEEYYQVLYDFEPSSIGGKLADEGFYYSKK
;
A
#
# COMPACT_ATOMS: atom_id res chain seq x y z
N MET A 1 -1.71 -4.89 10.62
CA MET A 1 -0.89 -5.68 9.67
C MET A 1 0.43 -6.18 10.29
N ILE A 2 1.43 -5.35 10.62
CA ILE A 2 2.75 -5.90 11.08
C ILE A 2 2.65 -6.79 12.33
N GLN A 3 1.84 -6.42 13.32
CA GLN A 3 1.62 -7.25 14.52
C GLN A 3 0.97 -8.60 14.18
N TYR A 4 0.12 -8.65 13.15
CA TYR A 4 -0.49 -9.89 12.67
C TYR A 4 0.57 -10.81 12.05
N LEU A 5 1.41 -10.28 11.15
CA LEU A 5 2.52 -11.04 10.54
C LEU A 5 3.47 -11.58 11.62
N LEU A 6 3.90 -10.72 12.55
CA LEU A 6 4.79 -11.12 13.65
C LEU A 6 4.18 -12.26 14.48
N LYS A 7 2.91 -12.15 14.86
CA LYS A 7 2.20 -13.20 15.60
C LYS A 7 2.15 -14.51 14.82
N HIS A 8 1.88 -14.47 13.51
CA HIS A 8 1.87 -15.66 12.65
C HIS A 8 3.23 -16.38 12.59
N HIS A 9 4.33 -15.63 12.67
CA HIS A 9 5.68 -16.20 12.74
C HIS A 9 6.19 -16.48 14.17
N GLY A 10 5.31 -16.42 15.18
CA GLY A 10 5.67 -16.70 16.59
C GLY A 10 6.53 -15.60 17.25
N LEU A 11 6.60 -14.42 16.63
CA LEU A 11 7.34 -13.26 17.14
C LEU A 11 6.42 -12.38 17.99
N GLU A 12 6.24 -12.73 19.26
CA GLU A 12 5.36 -11.99 20.16
C GLU A 12 5.91 -10.59 20.48
N VAL A 13 5.13 -9.56 20.19
CA VAL A 13 5.42 -8.16 20.53
C VAL A 13 5.45 -8.00 22.06
N GLY A 14 6.46 -7.30 22.57
CA GLY A 14 6.68 -7.09 24.00
C GLY A 14 7.47 -8.22 24.68
N LYS A 15 7.67 -9.36 24.02
CA LYS A 15 8.47 -10.49 24.53
C LYS A 15 9.70 -10.78 23.68
N VAL A 16 9.48 -11.05 22.39
CA VAL A 16 10.53 -11.42 21.43
C VAL A 16 10.93 -10.22 20.58
N VAL A 17 9.97 -9.37 20.23
CA VAL A 17 10.18 -8.16 19.41
C VAL A 17 9.61 -6.95 20.13
N GLN A 18 10.29 -5.82 20.04
CA GLN A 18 9.77 -4.51 20.46
C GLN A 18 9.40 -3.71 19.21
N LEU A 19 8.28 -2.99 19.27
CA LEU A 19 7.83 -2.11 18.18
C LEU A 19 7.83 -0.66 18.66
N ASP A 20 8.73 0.12 18.07
CA ASP A 20 8.78 1.56 18.25
C ASP A 20 8.13 2.26 17.05
N TYR A 21 7.20 3.16 17.34
CA TYR A 21 6.39 3.83 16.32
C TYR A 21 6.84 5.28 16.14
N PHE A 22 7.25 5.60 14.91
CA PHE A 22 7.44 6.98 14.48
C PHE A 22 6.11 7.56 13.98
N THR A 23 5.87 8.83 14.26
CA THR A 23 4.64 9.51 13.81
C THR A 23 4.62 9.73 12.30
N GLN A 24 5.79 9.97 11.69
CA GLN A 24 5.91 10.23 10.26
C GLN A 24 6.91 9.28 9.61
N HIS A 25 6.59 8.83 8.39
CA HIS A 25 7.50 8.02 7.58
C HIS A 25 8.80 8.75 7.24
N SER A 26 8.76 10.08 7.09
CA SER A 26 9.94 10.91 6.84
C SER A 26 10.96 10.83 7.97
N ASP A 27 10.49 10.75 9.22
CA ASP A 27 11.34 10.78 10.41
C ASP A 27 12.08 9.46 10.56
N LEU A 28 11.37 8.33 10.40
CA LEU A 28 11.99 7.01 10.37
C LEU A 28 12.97 6.87 9.19
N ALA A 29 12.63 7.40 8.01
CA ALA A 29 13.53 7.39 6.86
C ALA A 29 14.82 8.20 7.13
N ALA A 30 14.71 9.33 7.83
CA ALA A 30 15.87 10.12 8.25
C ALA A 30 16.72 9.40 9.28
N ALA A 31 16.10 8.77 10.30
CA ALA A 31 16.80 8.01 11.33
C ALA A 31 17.54 6.79 10.77
N LEU A 32 16.93 6.04 9.83
CA LEU A 32 17.59 4.95 9.11
C LEU A 32 18.76 5.48 8.26
N ALA A 33 18.56 6.59 7.55
CA ALA A 33 19.61 7.20 6.75
C ALA A 33 20.78 7.71 7.62
N GLY A 34 20.51 8.20 8.83
CA GLY A 34 21.52 8.63 9.80
C GLY A 34 22.23 7.47 10.51
N GLY A 35 21.67 6.25 10.45
CA GLY A 35 22.17 5.09 11.20
C GLY A 35 21.73 5.04 12.66
N ASP A 36 20.84 5.94 13.09
CA ASP A 36 20.27 5.97 14.44
C ASP A 36 19.34 4.77 14.69
N VAL A 37 18.75 4.24 13.60
CA VAL A 37 17.90 3.05 13.60
C VAL A 37 18.50 2.03 12.64
N ALA A 38 18.61 0.77 13.09
CA ALA A 38 19.18 -0.31 12.29
C ALA A 38 18.14 -1.06 11.43
N ILE A 39 16.88 -1.12 11.89
CA ILE A 39 15.79 -1.85 11.23
C ILE A 39 14.55 -0.96 11.25
N GLY A 40 13.90 -0.79 10.10
CA GLY A 40 12.66 -0.02 10.01
C GLY A 40 11.74 -0.53 8.92
N LEU A 41 10.45 -0.32 9.14
CA LEU A 41 9.39 -0.62 8.17
C LEU A 41 8.89 0.68 7.56
N LEU A 42 9.01 0.82 6.25
CA LEU A 42 8.59 2.01 5.51
C LEU A 42 7.87 1.62 4.21
N PRO A 43 6.86 2.39 3.78
CA PRO A 43 6.36 2.31 2.41
C PRO A 43 7.31 3.00 1.43
N GLN A 44 7.18 2.70 0.15
CA GLN A 44 7.78 3.53 -0.89
C GLN A 44 7.08 4.90 -0.96
N PRO A 45 7.79 5.99 -1.32
CA PRO A 45 9.21 6.05 -1.72
C PRO A 45 10.18 6.31 -0.56
N HIS A 46 9.74 6.20 0.70
CA HIS A 46 10.58 6.51 1.86
C HIS A 46 11.74 5.52 2.01
N VAL A 47 11.52 4.24 1.71
CA VAL A 47 12.59 3.22 1.61
C VAL A 47 13.67 3.66 0.63
N THR A 48 13.28 4.01 -0.61
CA THR A 48 14.21 4.48 -1.64
C THR A 48 14.96 5.74 -1.21
N THR A 49 14.25 6.68 -0.58
CA THR A 49 14.86 7.92 -0.09
C THR A 49 15.91 7.67 0.99
N ALA A 50 15.65 6.75 1.93
CA ALA A 50 16.60 6.38 2.97
C ALA A 50 17.84 5.69 2.36
N MET A 51 17.64 4.72 1.46
CA MET A 51 18.73 3.98 0.81
C MET A 51 19.60 4.86 -0.11
N LEU A 52 19.02 5.88 -0.76
CA LEU A 52 19.80 6.85 -1.52
C LEU A 52 20.73 7.69 -0.65
N LYS A 53 20.36 7.91 0.62
CA LYS A 53 21.17 8.68 1.58
C LYS A 53 22.16 7.79 2.34
N ASN A 54 21.80 6.53 2.58
CA ASN A 54 22.64 5.54 3.25
C ASN A 54 22.73 4.25 2.42
N PRO A 55 23.83 4.04 1.68
CA PRO A 55 24.00 2.88 0.80
C PRO A 55 24.17 1.54 1.54
N ASP A 56 24.40 1.55 2.85
CA ASP A 56 24.49 0.33 3.66
C ASP A 56 23.10 -0.25 3.98
N LEU A 57 22.03 0.53 3.77
CA LEU A 57 20.65 0.04 3.89
C LEU A 57 20.28 -0.84 2.71
N LYS A 58 19.49 -1.88 3.00
CA LYS A 58 18.91 -2.77 2.00
C LYS A 58 17.48 -3.13 2.37
N ILE A 59 16.67 -3.43 1.36
CA ILE A 59 15.36 -4.04 1.56
C ILE A 59 15.60 -5.50 2.01
N ALA A 60 15.28 -5.79 3.27
CA ALA A 60 15.44 -7.13 3.84
C ALA A 60 14.23 -8.02 3.58
N LEU A 61 13.02 -7.45 3.64
CA LEU A 61 11.74 -8.14 3.51
C LEU A 61 10.78 -7.31 2.65
N ASP A 62 9.88 -8.01 1.97
CA ASP A 62 8.77 -7.44 1.21
C ASP A 62 7.46 -7.84 1.90
N LEU A 63 6.77 -6.87 2.52
CA LEU A 63 5.58 -7.18 3.30
C LEU A 63 4.39 -7.67 2.47
N THR A 64 4.37 -7.38 1.16
CA THR A 64 3.35 -7.99 0.28
C THR A 64 3.58 -9.50 0.21
N LYS A 65 4.84 -9.94 0.04
CA LYS A 65 5.18 -11.37 0.01
C LYS A 65 5.02 -12.06 1.37
N GLU A 66 5.35 -11.37 2.46
CA GLU A 66 5.13 -11.93 3.80
C GLU A 66 3.63 -12.09 4.09
N TRP A 67 2.80 -11.17 3.60
CA TRP A 67 1.35 -11.30 3.70
C TRP A 67 0.81 -12.48 2.89
N GLU A 68 1.17 -12.59 1.61
CA GLU A 68 0.72 -13.68 0.72
C GLU A 68 1.01 -15.08 1.29
N GLN A 69 2.05 -15.24 2.10
CA GLN A 69 2.40 -16.50 2.75
C GLN A 69 1.45 -16.91 3.89
N VAL A 70 0.81 -15.94 4.54
CA VAL A 70 -0.01 -16.17 5.75
C VAL A 70 -1.49 -15.84 5.57
N ALA A 71 -1.83 -15.12 4.49
CA ALA A 71 -3.19 -14.83 4.11
C ALA A 71 -4.00 -16.14 3.99
N PRO A 72 -5.08 -16.31 4.77
CA PRO A 72 -5.93 -17.52 4.78
C PRO A 72 -6.29 -18.13 3.41
N GLN A 73 -6.53 -17.30 2.39
CA GLN A 73 -6.85 -17.72 1.02
C GLN A 73 -5.75 -17.37 0.01
N GLY A 74 -4.58 -16.93 0.49
CA GLY A 74 -3.50 -16.44 -0.36
C GLY A 74 -3.83 -15.10 -1.04
N GLY A 75 -4.77 -14.34 -0.47
CA GLY A 75 -5.18 -13.05 -1.01
C GLY A 75 -4.06 -12.00 -0.98
N GLN A 76 -4.16 -11.03 -1.86
CA GLN A 76 -3.20 -9.93 -1.95
C GLN A 76 -3.34 -8.98 -0.76
N LEU A 77 -2.28 -8.23 -0.43
CA LEU A 77 -2.32 -7.20 0.61
C LEU A 77 -2.88 -5.89 0.03
N PRO A 78 -4.12 -5.47 0.35
CA PRO A 78 -4.64 -4.18 -0.10
C PRO A 78 -3.99 -3.03 0.70
N MET A 79 -3.34 -2.11 -0.01
CA MET A 79 -2.72 -0.91 0.60
C MET A 79 -3.44 0.40 0.24
N GLY A 80 -4.41 0.35 -0.66
CA GLY A 80 -5.20 1.52 -1.07
C GLY A 80 -6.47 1.13 -1.81
N CYS A 81 -7.41 2.08 -1.90
CA CYS A 81 -8.67 1.91 -2.62
C CYS A 81 -9.14 3.24 -3.23
N LEU A 82 -10.03 3.14 -4.22
CA LEU A 82 -10.81 4.27 -4.69
C LEU A 82 -12.18 4.22 -4.02
N VAL A 83 -12.60 5.33 -3.41
CA VAL A 83 -13.91 5.46 -2.78
C VAL A 83 -14.74 6.45 -3.57
N VAL A 84 -15.97 6.05 -3.90
CA VAL A 84 -16.94 6.88 -4.60
C VAL A 84 -18.24 6.92 -3.79
N GLN A 85 -18.87 8.09 -3.72
CA GLN A 85 -20.18 8.20 -3.10
C GLN A 85 -21.21 7.44 -3.94
N LYS A 86 -22.06 6.65 -3.28
CA LYS A 86 -23.07 5.82 -3.94
C LYS A 86 -23.96 6.62 -4.89
N GLU A 87 -24.48 7.76 -4.43
CA GLU A 87 -25.34 8.63 -5.24
C GLU A 87 -24.62 9.13 -6.51
N PHE A 88 -23.33 9.46 -6.42
CA PHE A 88 -22.55 9.86 -7.58
C PHE A 88 -22.40 8.71 -8.58
N ALA A 89 -22.06 7.51 -8.09
CA ALA A 89 -21.88 6.33 -8.93
C ALA A 89 -23.17 5.90 -9.65
N GLU A 90 -24.32 6.06 -9.00
CA GLU A 90 -25.65 5.76 -9.56
C GLU A 90 -26.08 6.79 -10.61
N ASN A 91 -25.82 8.08 -10.37
CA ASN A 91 -26.29 9.16 -11.24
C ASN A 91 -25.30 9.57 -12.34
N ASN A 92 -24.03 9.17 -12.27
CA ASN A 92 -22.97 9.59 -13.18
C ASN A 92 -22.19 8.41 -13.75
N GLN A 93 -22.89 7.33 -14.13
CA GLN A 93 -22.27 6.07 -14.50
C GLN A 93 -21.30 6.19 -15.68
N GLU A 94 -21.63 6.98 -16.70
CA GLU A 94 -20.75 7.22 -17.84
C GLU A 94 -19.45 7.89 -17.42
N ALA A 95 -19.54 8.98 -16.64
CA ALA A 95 -18.36 9.69 -16.14
C ALA A 95 -17.47 8.80 -15.26
N LEU A 96 -18.08 8.00 -14.37
CA LEU A 96 -17.35 7.05 -13.53
C LEU A 96 -16.66 5.97 -14.37
N ASN A 97 -17.34 5.42 -15.38
CA ASN A 97 -16.77 4.40 -16.26
C ASN A 97 -15.59 4.94 -17.06
N THR A 98 -15.68 6.17 -17.58
CA THR A 98 -14.59 6.85 -18.28
C THR A 98 -13.41 7.06 -17.32
N PHE A 99 -13.65 7.60 -16.13
CA PHE A 99 -12.61 7.78 -15.12
C PHE A 99 -11.89 6.47 -14.78
N LEU A 100 -12.62 5.37 -14.55
CA LEU A 100 -11.99 4.08 -14.22
C LEU A 100 -11.17 3.51 -15.39
N ALA A 101 -11.61 3.72 -16.63
CA ALA A 101 -10.85 3.32 -17.81
C ALA A 101 -9.54 4.13 -17.93
N GLU A 102 -9.62 5.45 -17.83
CA GLU A 102 -8.46 6.34 -17.86
C GLU A 102 -7.51 6.10 -16.68
N TYR A 103 -8.05 5.83 -15.49
CA TYR A 103 -7.24 5.50 -14.31
C TYR A 103 -6.45 4.19 -14.52
N LYS A 104 -7.08 3.17 -15.10
CA LYS A 104 -6.40 1.92 -15.47
C LYS A 104 -5.31 2.15 -16.52
N GLU A 105 -5.55 3.02 -17.49
CA GLU A 105 -4.54 3.43 -18.47
C GLU A 105 -3.38 4.19 -17.82
N SER A 106 -3.66 5.09 -16.87
CA SER A 106 -2.65 5.80 -16.08
C SER A 106 -1.79 4.85 -15.26
N VAL A 107 -2.39 3.83 -14.63
CA VAL A 107 -1.65 2.75 -13.94
C VAL A 107 -0.77 1.97 -14.93
N SER A 108 -1.28 1.63 -16.11
CA SER A 108 -0.46 0.99 -17.14
C SER A 108 0.68 1.90 -17.60
N PHE A 109 0.44 3.19 -17.74
CA PHE A 109 1.43 4.18 -18.16
C PHE A 109 2.59 4.27 -17.16
N VAL A 110 2.32 4.43 -15.87
CA VAL A 110 3.39 4.59 -14.86
C VAL A 110 4.29 3.35 -14.75
N ASN A 111 3.73 2.15 -14.92
CA ASN A 111 4.49 0.91 -14.88
C ASN A 111 5.31 0.67 -16.15
N LYS A 112 4.82 1.09 -17.32
CA LYS A 112 5.49 0.87 -18.61
C LYS A 112 6.49 1.97 -18.98
N ASN A 113 6.31 3.18 -18.44
CA ASN A 113 7.09 4.37 -18.80
C ASN A 113 7.69 5.02 -17.56
N VAL A 114 8.41 4.23 -16.75
CA VAL A 114 8.96 4.63 -15.44
C VAL A 114 9.73 5.95 -15.50
N GLU A 115 10.59 6.13 -16.51
CA GLU A 115 11.39 7.36 -16.66
C GLU A 115 10.52 8.58 -16.90
N GLN A 116 9.61 8.53 -17.88
CA GLN A 116 8.70 9.63 -18.20
C GLN A 116 7.75 9.93 -17.03
N ALA A 117 7.22 8.90 -16.38
CA ALA A 117 6.34 9.08 -15.23
C ALA A 117 7.07 9.74 -14.06
N ALA A 118 8.33 9.39 -13.84
CA ALA A 118 9.16 10.01 -12.82
C ALA A 118 9.46 11.50 -13.11
N GLU A 119 9.72 11.84 -14.37
CA GLU A 119 9.88 13.25 -14.79
C GLU A 119 8.60 14.05 -14.54
N LEU A 120 7.43 13.50 -14.84
CA LEU A 120 6.14 14.14 -14.54
C LEU A 120 5.95 14.32 -13.03
N MET A 121 6.31 13.33 -12.20
CA MET A 121 6.22 13.44 -10.75
C MET A 121 7.10 14.57 -10.19
N GLU A 122 8.28 14.80 -10.76
CA GLU A 122 9.14 15.94 -10.41
C GLU A 122 8.55 17.25 -10.93
N GLN A 123 8.16 17.30 -12.20
CA GLN A 123 7.59 18.48 -12.84
C GLN A 123 6.37 19.03 -12.09
N TYR A 124 5.49 18.14 -11.60
CA TYR A 124 4.30 18.52 -10.84
C TYR A 124 4.54 18.62 -9.33
N GLY A 125 5.77 18.47 -8.85
CA GLY A 125 6.12 18.63 -7.44
C GLY A 125 5.58 17.53 -6.52
N ILE A 126 5.20 16.37 -7.06
CA ILE A 126 4.79 15.19 -6.29
C ILE A 126 6.00 14.61 -5.55
N LEU A 127 7.16 14.59 -6.21
CA LEU A 127 8.43 14.21 -5.62
C LEU A 127 9.49 15.26 -5.96
N PRO A 128 10.49 15.47 -5.08
CA PRO A 128 11.48 16.51 -5.30
C PRO A 128 12.49 16.19 -6.42
N LYS A 129 12.61 14.91 -6.81
CA LYS A 129 13.55 14.43 -7.84
C LYS A 129 12.99 13.19 -8.54
N ALA A 130 13.03 13.15 -9.86
CA ALA A 130 12.60 12.03 -10.69
C ALA A 130 13.37 10.75 -10.34
N GLN A 131 14.66 10.85 -10.02
CA GLN A 131 15.48 9.69 -9.64
C GLN A 131 14.90 8.87 -8.47
N ILE A 132 14.20 9.53 -7.52
CA ILE A 132 13.54 8.85 -6.40
C ILE A 132 12.40 7.97 -6.94
N ALA A 133 11.56 8.55 -7.80
CA ALA A 133 10.46 7.82 -8.44
C ALA A 133 10.96 6.66 -9.29
N GLN A 134 11.97 6.87 -10.13
CA GLN A 134 12.54 5.84 -11.01
C GLN A 134 13.01 4.61 -10.21
N LYS A 135 13.62 4.83 -9.05
CA LYS A 135 14.10 3.74 -8.17
C LYS A 135 12.98 3.13 -7.32
N ALA A 136 11.97 3.90 -6.93
CA ALA A 136 10.89 3.44 -6.06
C ALA A 136 9.81 2.66 -6.83
N LEU A 137 9.45 3.10 -8.04
CA LEU A 137 8.34 2.57 -8.84
C LEU A 137 8.35 1.04 -9.01
N PRO A 138 9.49 0.37 -9.26
CA PRO A 138 9.55 -1.09 -9.34
C PRO A 138 9.08 -1.82 -8.06
N TYR A 139 9.06 -1.13 -6.91
CA TYR A 139 8.66 -1.67 -5.62
C TYR A 139 7.31 -1.14 -5.13
N CYS A 140 6.63 -0.28 -5.91
CA CYS A 140 5.38 0.35 -5.48
C CYS A 140 4.15 -0.52 -5.71
N ASN A 141 4.26 -1.62 -6.46
CA ASN A 141 3.14 -2.51 -6.80
C ASN A 141 1.89 -1.73 -7.28
N ILE A 142 2.08 -0.73 -8.15
CA ILE A 142 0.97 0.11 -8.63
C ILE A 142 0.09 -0.72 -9.56
N VAL A 143 -1.13 -1.01 -9.12
CA VAL A 143 -2.09 -1.83 -9.87
C VAL A 143 -3.47 -1.19 -9.89
N PHE A 144 -4.29 -1.61 -10.84
CA PHE A 144 -5.72 -1.35 -10.84
C PHE A 144 -6.44 -2.69 -10.84
N ILE A 145 -7.18 -2.95 -9.78
CA ILE A 145 -8.02 -4.13 -9.61
C ILE A 145 -9.45 -3.62 -9.50
N ASP A 146 -10.37 -4.17 -10.28
CA ASP A 146 -11.77 -3.78 -10.20
C ASP A 146 -12.39 -4.27 -8.87
N ALA A 147 -13.41 -3.58 -8.39
CA ALA A 147 -13.99 -3.86 -7.08
C ALA A 147 -14.56 -5.27 -6.93
N GLN A 148 -15.03 -5.91 -8.01
CA GLN A 148 -15.52 -7.29 -7.95
C GLN A 148 -14.38 -8.31 -7.93
N THR A 149 -13.33 -8.10 -8.73
CA THR A 149 -12.14 -8.96 -8.68
C THR A 149 -11.41 -8.85 -7.35
N GLY A 150 -11.25 -7.63 -6.81
CA GLY A 150 -10.55 -7.39 -5.55
C GLY A 150 -11.39 -7.60 -4.29
N LYS A 151 -12.67 -7.97 -4.44
CA LYS A 151 -13.60 -8.15 -3.31
C LYS A 151 -13.07 -9.18 -2.31
N THR A 152 -12.65 -10.35 -2.79
CA THR A 152 -12.16 -11.44 -1.93
C THR A 152 -10.95 -11.01 -1.12
N ASP A 153 -9.96 -10.36 -1.75
CA ASP A 153 -8.76 -9.85 -1.07
C ASP A 153 -9.12 -8.84 0.03
N LEU A 154 -10.09 -7.96 -0.25
CA LEU A 154 -10.57 -6.97 0.73
C LEU A 154 -11.34 -7.61 1.88
N GLU A 155 -12.25 -8.53 1.61
CA GLU A 155 -13.02 -9.25 2.63
C GLU A 155 -12.10 -10.05 3.55
N GLU A 156 -11.10 -10.73 3.01
CA GLU A 156 -10.07 -11.44 3.76
C GLU A 156 -9.26 -10.49 4.65
N TYR A 157 -8.80 -9.36 4.09
CA TYR A 157 -8.08 -8.35 4.85
C TYR A 157 -8.92 -7.76 5.98
N TYR A 158 -10.19 -7.44 5.72
CA TYR A 158 -11.11 -6.93 6.74
C TYR A 158 -11.44 -7.96 7.80
N GLN A 159 -11.52 -9.25 7.45
CA GLN A 159 -11.66 -10.32 8.42
C GLN A 159 -10.46 -10.36 9.37
N VAL A 160 -9.24 -10.26 8.85
CA VAL A 160 -8.02 -10.19 9.68
C VAL A 160 -8.04 -8.97 10.60
N LEU A 161 -8.45 -7.81 10.11
CA LEU A 161 -8.59 -6.61 10.95
C LEU A 161 -9.68 -6.77 12.01
N TYR A 162 -10.81 -7.38 11.66
CA TYR A 162 -11.92 -7.63 12.56
C TYR A 162 -11.50 -8.58 13.70
N ASP A 163 -10.82 -9.67 13.38
CA ASP A 163 -10.36 -10.65 14.37
C ASP A 163 -9.27 -10.08 15.28
N PHE A 164 -8.51 -9.08 14.81
CA PHE A 164 -7.45 -8.43 15.56
C PHE A 164 -7.98 -7.27 16.44
N GLU A 165 -8.72 -6.34 15.86
CA GLU A 165 -9.29 -5.16 16.52
C GLU A 165 -10.53 -4.67 15.75
N PRO A 166 -11.76 -5.13 16.12
CA PRO A 166 -12.98 -4.80 15.39
C PRO A 166 -13.23 -3.31 15.19
N SER A 167 -12.81 -2.46 16.16
CA SER A 167 -13.03 -1.01 16.08
C SER A 167 -12.27 -0.37 14.91
N SER A 168 -11.19 -1.01 14.42
CA SER A 168 -10.37 -0.51 13.31
C SER A 168 -11.12 -0.42 11.97
N ILE A 169 -12.20 -1.18 11.82
CA ILE A 169 -13.08 -1.17 10.64
C ILE A 169 -14.50 -0.72 10.98
N GLY A 170 -14.72 -0.07 12.14
CA GLY A 170 -16.04 0.38 12.56
C GLY A 170 -16.93 -0.70 13.19
N GLY A 171 -16.35 -1.82 13.60
CA GLY A 171 -17.01 -2.86 14.41
C GLY A 171 -17.86 -3.86 13.65
N LYS A 172 -17.85 -3.84 12.30
CA LYS A 172 -18.55 -4.82 11.46
C LYS A 172 -17.86 -4.95 10.10
N LEU A 173 -18.06 -6.11 9.48
CA LEU A 173 -17.64 -6.34 8.09
C LEU A 173 -18.54 -5.56 7.11
N ALA A 174 -17.97 -5.26 5.94
CA ALA A 174 -18.68 -4.65 4.84
C ALA A 174 -19.78 -5.58 4.30
N ASP A 175 -20.85 -4.99 3.77
CA ASP A 175 -21.90 -5.71 3.05
C ASP A 175 -21.69 -5.62 1.53
N GLU A 176 -22.51 -6.34 0.75
CA GLU A 176 -22.46 -6.34 -0.70
C GLU A 176 -22.58 -4.94 -1.33
N GLY A 177 -23.27 -4.01 -0.67
CA GLY A 177 -23.45 -2.64 -1.15
C GLY A 177 -22.20 -1.78 -1.03
N PHE A 178 -21.16 -2.26 -0.35
CA PHE A 178 -19.88 -1.59 -0.20
C PHE A 178 -19.02 -1.66 -1.47
N TYR A 179 -19.14 -2.75 -2.24
CA TYR A 179 -18.30 -3.01 -3.40
C TYR A 179 -19.02 -2.59 -4.69
N TYR A 180 -18.38 -1.70 -5.46
CA TYR A 180 -18.96 -1.24 -6.71
C TYR A 180 -19.13 -2.38 -7.72
N SER A 181 -20.33 -2.54 -8.26
CA SER A 181 -20.60 -3.43 -9.39
C SER A 181 -20.91 -2.58 -10.61
N LYS A 182 -20.06 -2.69 -11.64
CA LYS A 182 -20.31 -2.06 -12.92
C LYS A 182 -21.59 -2.68 -13.52
N LYS A 183 -22.57 -1.84 -13.84
CA LYS A 183 -23.78 -2.22 -14.58
C LYS A 183 -23.59 -2.00 -16.08
#